data_AF-A0A5C3PKJ0-F1
#
_entry.id   AF-A0A5C3PKJ0-F1
#
_cell.length_a   1.000
_cell.length_b   1.000
_cell.length_c   1.000
_cell.angle_alpha   90.00
_cell.angle_beta   90.00
_cell.angle_gamma   90.00
#
_symmetry.space_group_name_H-M   'P 1'
#
loop_
_entity.id
_entity.type
_entity.pdbx_description
1 polymer ?
#
loop_
_entity_poly.entity_id
_entity_poly.type
_entity_poly.pdbx_seq_one_letter_code
_entity_poly.pdbx_strand_id
1 'polypeptide(L)'
;MRLGPIVEFGPIIPIVSAAKVSSLALWTANNHVFDDEFGLPSVLLVLGKASPGLQELSLAIHIVDCEEDMHIAFERILCPIISLPIRAFAMILYLDKTDDVHGSPVDRFLAGLDFTQRAQDVLSASTSLQKVEIGMHAHPTRGNVTARAVRD
;
A
#
# COMPACT_ATOMS: atom_id res chain seq x y z
N MET A 1 -3.56 -3.87 15.72
CA MET A 1 -2.38 -4.74 15.82
C MET A 1 -1.31 -4.21 14.88
N ARG A 2 -0.07 -4.10 15.34
CA ARG A 2 1.07 -3.71 14.52
C ARG A 2 1.98 -4.91 14.37
N LEU A 3 2.15 -5.38 13.15
CA LEU A 3 3.17 -6.38 12.82
C LEU A 3 4.43 -5.61 12.39
N GLY A 4 5.60 -6.05 12.88
CA GLY A 4 6.90 -5.49 12.47
C GLY A 4 7.19 -5.77 10.99
N PRO A 5 8.41 -5.51 10.50
CA PRO A 5 8.80 -5.86 9.14
C PRO A 5 8.53 -7.35 8.86
N ILE A 6 7.66 -7.62 7.89
CA ILE A 6 7.26 -8.97 7.52
C ILE A 6 8.06 -9.42 6.30
N VAL A 7 8.66 -10.61 6.38
CA VAL A 7 9.41 -11.21 5.28
C VAL A 7 8.50 -12.05 4.38
N GLU A 8 7.51 -12.75 4.96
CA GLU A 8 6.53 -13.59 4.25
C GLU A 8 5.10 -13.25 4.68
N PHE A 9 4.18 -13.07 3.73
CA PHE A 9 2.81 -12.65 4.02
C PHE A 9 1.87 -13.82 4.35
N GLY A 10 2.21 -15.06 4.00
CA GLY A 10 1.41 -16.27 4.26
C GLY A 10 0.91 -16.43 5.71
N PRO A 11 1.73 -16.19 6.75
CA PRO A 11 1.31 -16.32 8.14
C PRO A 11 0.32 -15.24 8.64
N ILE A 12 0.12 -14.14 7.89
CA ILE A 12 -0.69 -13.01 8.37
C ILE A 12 -2.15 -13.42 8.57
N ILE A 13 -2.71 -14.19 7.64
CA ILE A 13 -4.14 -14.55 7.64
C ILE A 13 -4.54 -15.36 8.89
N PRO A 14 -3.82 -16.43 9.27
CA PRO A 14 -4.05 -17.12 10.53
C PRO A 14 -3.97 -16.19 11.76
N ILE A 15 -2.99 -15.28 11.80
CA ILE A 15 -2.76 -14.37 12.94
C ILE A 15 -3.92 -13.40 13.10
N VAL A 16 -4.31 -12.70 12.03
CA VAL A 16 -5.36 -11.67 12.10
C VAL A 16 -6.74 -12.27 12.34
N SER A 17 -7.01 -13.46 11.79
CA SER A 17 -8.24 -14.20 12.01
C SER A 17 -8.39 -14.62 13.47
N ALA A 18 -7.34 -15.18 14.07
CA ALA A 18 -7.35 -15.56 15.48
C ALA A 18 -7.49 -14.35 16.41
N ALA A 19 -6.83 -13.24 16.08
CA ALA A 19 -6.79 -12.06 16.91
C ALA A 19 -8.02 -11.14 16.78
N LYS A 20 -8.89 -11.35 15.78
CA LYS A 20 -10.13 -10.56 15.54
C LYS A 20 -9.89 -9.05 15.59
N VAL A 21 -8.86 -8.59 14.89
CA VAL A 21 -8.37 -7.21 14.98
C VAL A 21 -9.29 -6.23 14.24
N SER A 22 -9.54 -5.06 14.83
CA SER A 22 -10.24 -3.94 14.18
C SER A 22 -9.31 -3.01 13.39
N SER A 23 -8.00 -3.07 13.64
CA SER A 23 -6.99 -2.23 13.01
C SER A 23 -5.73 -3.06 12.73
N LEU A 24 -5.17 -2.94 11.53
CA LEU A 24 -3.99 -3.68 11.08
C LEU A 24 -2.98 -2.74 10.43
N ALA A 25 -1.73 -2.80 10.90
CA ALA A 25 -0.60 -2.15 10.26
C ALA A 25 0.41 -3.20 9.78
N LEU A 26 0.73 -3.16 8.48
CA LEU A 26 1.70 -4.03 7.82
C LEU A 26 2.88 -3.20 7.31
N TRP A 27 4.10 -3.61 7.63
CA TRP A 27 5.32 -3.03 7.11
C TRP A 27 6.12 -4.10 6.37
N THR A 28 6.55 -3.79 5.16
CA THR A 28 7.42 -4.62 4.34
C THR A 28 8.66 -3.88 3.91
N ALA A 29 9.79 -4.60 3.91
CA ALA A 29 11.08 -4.18 3.39
C ALA A 29 11.59 -5.16 2.31
N ASN A 30 10.70 -5.98 1.73
CA ASN A 30 11.08 -7.12 0.89
C ASN A 30 10.70 -6.92 -0.59
N ASN A 31 11.60 -7.33 -1.49
CA ASN A 31 11.42 -7.37 -2.95
C ASN A 31 10.28 -8.31 -3.39
N HIS A 32 9.87 -9.26 -2.54
CA HIS A 32 8.75 -10.18 -2.81
C HIS A 32 7.38 -9.65 -2.34
N VAL A 33 7.25 -8.37 -1.98
CA VAL A 33 5.96 -7.79 -1.56
C VAL A 33 4.88 -7.98 -2.63
N PHE A 34 5.27 -7.93 -3.90
CA PHE A 34 4.39 -8.09 -5.04
C PHE A 34 4.40 -9.53 -5.57
N ASP A 35 4.72 -10.55 -4.78
CA ASP A 35 4.52 -11.94 -5.23
C ASP A 35 3.00 -12.25 -5.29
N ASP A 36 2.54 -12.88 -6.38
CA ASP A 36 1.11 -13.20 -6.58
C ASP A 36 0.61 -14.33 -5.67
N GLU A 37 1.48 -15.26 -5.30
CA GLU A 37 1.12 -16.43 -4.50
C GLU A 37 1.29 -16.13 -3.01
N PHE A 38 2.41 -15.51 -2.63
CA PHE A 38 2.83 -15.37 -1.23
C PHE A 38 3.03 -13.93 -0.76
N GLY A 39 2.76 -12.95 -1.63
CA GLY A 39 2.94 -11.52 -1.34
C GLY A 39 1.74 -10.85 -0.68
N LEU A 40 1.81 -9.52 -0.59
CA LEU A 40 0.74 -8.68 -0.05
C LEU A 40 -0.57 -8.76 -0.86
N PRO A 41 -0.57 -8.83 -2.21
CA PRO A 41 -1.81 -8.92 -2.99
C PRO A 41 -2.70 -10.10 -2.59
N SER A 42 -2.13 -11.31 -2.44
CA SER A 42 -2.90 -12.51 -2.06
C SER A 42 -3.50 -12.40 -0.66
N VAL A 43 -2.78 -11.75 0.28
CA VAL A 43 -3.31 -11.44 1.61
C VAL A 43 -4.47 -10.46 1.54
N LEU A 44 -4.36 -9.37 0.77
CA LEU A 44 -5.42 -8.37 0.65
C LEU A 44 -6.72 -8.96 0.10
N LEU A 45 -6.63 -9.89 -0.87
CA LEU A 45 -7.80 -10.56 -1.47
C LEU A 45 -8.65 -11.35 -0.46
N VAL A 46 -8.02 -11.92 0.58
CA VAL A 46 -8.71 -12.76 1.57
C VAL A 46 -8.88 -12.06 2.92
N LEU A 47 -8.23 -10.91 3.13
CA LEU A 47 -8.19 -10.19 4.40
C LEU A 47 -9.59 -9.84 4.93
N GLY A 48 -10.47 -9.34 4.07
CA GLY A 48 -11.84 -8.98 4.46
C GLY A 48 -12.66 -10.17 4.96
N LYS A 49 -12.41 -11.37 4.43
CA LYS A 49 -13.04 -12.62 4.89
C LYS A 49 -12.40 -13.13 6.18
N ALA A 50 -11.06 -13.04 6.27
CA ALA A 50 -10.30 -13.50 7.42
C ALA A 50 -10.52 -12.66 8.67
N SER A 51 -10.74 -11.35 8.52
CA SER A 51 -11.04 -10.44 9.63
C SER A 51 -12.24 -9.54 9.29
N PRO A 52 -13.49 -10.04 9.40
CA PRO A 52 -14.69 -9.27 9.07
C PRO A 52 -14.88 -8.00 9.92
N GLY A 53 -14.24 -7.95 11.10
CA GLY A 53 -14.27 -6.80 12.01
C GLY A 53 -13.22 -5.72 11.70
N LEU A 54 -12.38 -5.91 10.67
CA LEU A 54 -11.35 -4.94 10.30
C LEU A 54 -11.99 -3.63 9.84
N GLN A 55 -11.58 -2.52 10.44
CA GLN A 55 -12.05 -1.17 10.14
C GLN A 55 -10.92 -0.27 9.62
N GLU A 56 -9.68 -0.54 9.98
CA GLU A 56 -8.53 0.28 9.62
C GLU A 56 -7.38 -0.55 9.06
N LEU A 57 -6.80 -0.10 7.95
CA LEU A 57 -5.64 -0.72 7.33
C LEU A 57 -4.56 0.33 7.06
N SER A 58 -3.35 0.07 7.55
CA SER A 58 -2.16 0.88 7.29
C SER A 58 -1.06 0.04 6.65
N LEU A 59 -0.51 0.52 5.54
CA LEU A 59 0.54 -0.14 4.78
C LEU A 59 1.79 0.75 4.70
N ALA A 60 2.95 0.17 4.96
CA ALA A 60 4.25 0.80 4.76
C ALA A 60 5.10 -0.11 3.88
N ILE A 61 5.41 0.34 2.66
CA ILE A 61 6.04 -0.48 1.62
C ILE A 61 7.29 0.21 1.13
N HIS A 62 8.40 -0.51 1.08
CA HIS A 62 9.62 -0.05 0.42
C HIS A 62 9.62 -0.54 -1.03
N ILE A 63 9.86 0.38 -1.96
CA ILE A 63 9.97 0.11 -3.39
C ILE A 63 11.40 0.44 -3.82
N VAL A 64 12.04 -0.52 -4.52
CA VAL A 64 13.43 -0.43 -4.94
C VAL A 64 13.53 -0.03 -6.42
N ASP A 65 12.67 -0.58 -7.30
CA ASP A 65 12.64 -0.22 -8.72
C ASP A 65 11.40 0.63 -9.04
N CYS A 66 11.60 1.90 -9.40
CA CYS A 66 10.50 2.86 -9.45
C CYS A 66 9.52 2.66 -10.61
N GLU A 67 9.87 2.08 -11.76
CA GLU A 67 8.91 2.03 -12.89
C GLU A 67 7.99 0.81 -12.85
N GLU A 68 8.55 -0.41 -12.71
CA GLU A 68 7.77 -1.66 -12.76
C GLU A 68 7.01 -1.91 -11.45
N ASP A 69 7.68 -1.77 -10.30
CA ASP A 69 7.08 -1.99 -8.99
C ASP A 69 5.94 -1.00 -8.70
N MET A 70 5.95 0.19 -9.29
CA MET A 70 4.90 1.19 -9.09
C MET A 70 3.60 0.86 -9.81
N HIS A 71 3.68 0.40 -11.06
CA HIS A 71 2.50 -0.05 -11.78
C HIS A 71 1.86 -1.24 -11.06
N ILE A 72 2.72 -2.17 -10.63
CA ILE A 72 2.36 -3.34 -9.83
C ILE A 72 1.75 -2.93 -8.49
N ALA A 73 2.30 -1.93 -7.78
CA ALA A 73 1.73 -1.43 -6.52
C ALA A 73 0.31 -0.88 -6.71
N PHE A 74 0.03 -0.20 -7.82
CA PHE A 74 -1.32 0.25 -8.11
C PHE A 74 -2.29 -0.90 -8.31
N GLU A 75 -2.00 -1.74 -9.30
CA GLU A 75 -2.94 -2.77 -9.72
C GLU A 75 -3.13 -3.83 -8.65
N ARG A 76 -2.07 -4.14 -7.91
CA ARG A 76 -2.03 -5.33 -7.03
C ARG A 76 -2.14 -4.99 -5.56
N ILE A 77 -2.01 -3.71 -5.17
CA ILE A 77 -2.22 -3.28 -3.78
C ILE A 77 -3.43 -2.37 -3.67
N LEU A 78 -3.51 -1.27 -4.42
CA LEU A 78 -4.60 -0.29 -4.27
C LEU A 78 -5.95 -0.81 -4.78
N CYS A 79 -5.99 -1.51 -5.93
CA CYS A 79 -7.27 -2.04 -6.45
C CYS A 79 -7.97 -3.01 -5.49
N PRO A 80 -7.28 -3.98 -4.85
CA PRO A 80 -7.88 -4.82 -3.82
C PRO A 80 -8.49 -4.06 -2.64
N ILE A 81 -7.96 -2.88 -2.29
CA ILE A 81 -8.47 -2.07 -1.16
C ILE A 81 -9.93 -1.66 -1.36
N ILE A 82 -10.35 -1.42 -2.61
CA ILE A 82 -11.74 -1.04 -2.94
C ILE A 82 -12.75 -2.03 -2.36
N SER A 83 -12.40 -3.31 -2.36
CA SER A 83 -13.28 -4.41 -1.95
C SER A 83 -13.24 -4.70 -0.45
N LEU A 84 -12.37 -4.03 0.31
CA LEU A 84 -12.26 -4.24 1.75
C LEU A 84 -13.31 -3.40 2.52
N PRO A 85 -13.99 -3.98 3.53
CA PRO A 85 -14.98 -3.27 4.33
C PRO A 85 -14.37 -2.33 5.38
N ILE A 86 -13.27 -1.66 5.05
CA ILE A 86 -12.54 -0.75 5.93
C ILE A 86 -13.09 0.68 5.84
N ARG A 87 -12.98 1.45 6.93
CA ARG A 87 -13.36 2.87 7.02
C ARG A 87 -12.17 3.81 7.00
N ALA A 88 -10.96 3.31 7.22
CA ALA A 88 -9.75 4.10 7.09
C ALA A 88 -8.66 3.28 6.41
N PHE A 89 -7.97 3.94 5.49
CA PHE A 89 -6.83 3.41 4.77
C PHE A 89 -5.69 4.42 4.78
N ALA A 90 -4.47 3.93 4.99
CA ALA A 90 -3.25 4.69 4.80
C ALA A 90 -2.19 3.82 4.14
N MET A 91 -1.50 4.36 3.15
CA MET A 91 -0.35 3.73 2.51
C MET A 91 0.79 4.72 2.42
N ILE A 92 2.00 4.24 2.70
CA ILE A 92 3.24 4.96 2.49
C ILE A 92 4.14 4.08 1.61
N LEU A 93 4.52 4.61 0.44
CA LEU A 93 5.52 4.02 -0.43
C LEU A 93 6.84 4.77 -0.21
N TYR A 94 7.86 4.08 0.29
CA TYR A 94 9.22 4.59 0.40
C TYR A 94 9.96 4.31 -0.89
N LEU A 95 10.44 5.36 -1.54
CA LEU A 95 11.21 5.29 -2.78
C LEU A 95 12.70 5.36 -2.42
N ASP A 96 13.41 4.25 -2.63
CA ASP A 96 14.83 4.14 -2.31
C ASP A 96 15.75 4.79 -3.36
N LYS A 97 17.03 4.91 -2.98
CA LYS A 97 18.07 5.56 -3.77
C LYS A 97 18.37 4.76 -5.03
N THR A 98 18.15 5.36 -6.19
CA THR A 98 18.73 4.87 -7.45
C THR A 98 20.13 5.47 -7.63
N ASP A 99 21.04 4.73 -8.23
CA ASP A 99 22.41 5.21 -8.52
C ASP A 99 22.49 6.28 -9.63
N ASP A 100 21.36 6.62 -10.25
CA ASP A 100 21.28 7.51 -11.41
C ASP A 100 21.30 9.00 -11.05
N VAL A 101 21.98 9.81 -11.87
CA VAL A 101 22.34 11.22 -11.61
C VAL A 101 21.27 12.22 -12.09
N HIS A 102 20.13 11.71 -12.60
CA HIS A 102 19.16 12.49 -13.38
C HIS A 102 17.92 13.01 -12.62
N GLY A 103 17.97 13.13 -11.28
CA GLY A 103 16.94 13.81 -10.51
C GLY A 103 16.35 12.99 -9.35
N SER A 104 15.46 13.60 -8.56
CA SER A 104 14.86 12.92 -7.40
C SER A 104 14.10 11.67 -7.86
N PRO A 105 14.13 10.56 -7.09
CA PRO A 105 13.22 9.42 -7.30
C PRO A 105 11.74 9.86 -7.40
N VAL A 106 11.36 10.95 -6.72
CA VAL A 106 10.01 11.52 -6.78
C VAL A 106 9.73 12.23 -8.12
N ASP A 107 10.73 12.84 -8.75
CA ASP A 107 10.54 13.50 -10.04
C ASP A 107 10.32 12.48 -11.16
N ARG A 108 11.02 11.34 -11.10
CA ARG A 108 10.78 10.21 -12.01
C ARG A 108 9.43 9.55 -11.78
N PHE A 109 9.05 9.40 -10.50
CA PHE A 109 7.70 8.99 -10.12
C PHE A 109 6.62 9.89 -10.74
N LEU A 110 6.80 11.22 -10.71
CA LEU A 110 5.87 12.18 -11.30
C LEU A 110 5.89 12.19 -12.84
N ALA A 111 7.03 11.85 -13.45
CA ALA A 111 7.20 11.85 -14.89
C ALA A 111 6.60 10.60 -15.58
N GLY A 112 6.61 9.45 -14.91
CA GLY A 112 6.18 8.17 -15.47
C GLY A 112 4.71 7.83 -15.27
N LEU A 113 4.05 8.37 -14.24
CA LEU A 113 2.66 8.07 -13.89
C LEU A 113 1.99 9.23 -13.18
N ASP A 114 0.73 9.50 -13.53
CA ASP A 114 -0.15 10.28 -12.66
C ASP A 114 -0.64 9.41 -11.49
N PHE A 115 0.29 9.06 -10.59
CA PHE A 115 -0.03 8.27 -9.40
C PHE A 115 -1.16 8.93 -8.62
N THR A 116 -1.10 10.25 -8.49
CA THR A 116 -2.08 11.01 -7.72
C THR A 116 -3.48 10.79 -8.26
N GLN A 117 -3.67 10.95 -9.58
CA GLN A 117 -4.98 10.72 -10.18
C GLN A 117 -5.41 9.24 -10.10
N ARG A 118 -4.53 8.27 -10.38
CA ARG A 118 -4.89 6.85 -10.32
C ARG A 118 -5.25 6.40 -8.89
N ALA A 119 -4.50 6.85 -7.88
CA ALA A 119 -4.79 6.56 -6.48
C ALA A 119 -6.11 7.20 -6.05
N GLN A 120 -6.35 8.44 -6.50
CA GLN A 120 -7.61 9.13 -6.28
C GLN A 120 -8.78 8.36 -6.90
N ASP A 121 -8.68 7.93 -8.15
CA ASP A 121 -9.73 7.22 -8.88
C ASP A 121 -10.08 5.90 -8.20
N VAL A 122 -9.06 5.10 -7.88
CA VAL A 122 -9.21 3.79 -7.23
C VAL A 122 -9.83 3.96 -5.84
N LEU A 123 -9.28 4.83 -4.99
CA LEU A 123 -9.78 4.98 -3.62
C LEU A 123 -11.17 5.63 -3.57
N SER A 124 -11.48 6.54 -4.50
CA SER A 124 -12.80 7.17 -4.60
C SER A 124 -13.89 6.20 -5.11
N ALA A 125 -13.50 5.10 -5.77
CA ALA A 125 -14.43 4.06 -6.18
C ALA A 125 -14.86 3.14 -5.02
N SER A 126 -14.20 3.22 -3.86
CA SER A 126 -14.62 2.51 -2.65
C SER A 126 -15.95 3.06 -2.12
N THR A 127 -16.84 2.15 -1.71
CA THR A 127 -18.11 2.53 -1.05
C THR A 127 -17.95 2.74 0.46
N SER A 128 -16.80 2.36 1.01
CA SER A 128 -16.51 2.36 2.45
C SER A 128 -15.49 3.42 2.86
N LEU A 129 -14.78 4.02 1.91
CA LEU A 129 -13.82 5.10 2.11
C LEU A 129 -14.35 6.40 1.47
N GLN A 130 -14.00 7.54 2.05
CA GLN A 130 -14.26 8.88 1.52
C GLN A 130 -13.01 9.74 1.70
N LYS A 131 -13.06 11.01 1.27
CA LYS A 131 -12.00 12.03 1.46
C LYS A 131 -10.59 11.48 1.24
N VAL A 132 -10.23 11.30 -0.01
CA VAL A 132 -8.90 10.82 -0.39
C VAL A 132 -7.92 12.00 -0.36
N GLU A 133 -6.82 11.81 0.36
CA GLU A 133 -5.68 12.71 0.46
C GLU A 133 -4.46 12.00 -0.13
N ILE A 134 -3.85 12.59 -1.15
CA ILE A 134 -2.57 12.13 -1.71
C ILE A 134 -1.51 13.17 -1.36
N GLY A 135 -0.42 12.71 -0.75
CA GLY A 135 0.70 13.55 -0.34
C GLY A 135 2.01 12.99 -0.85
N MET A 136 2.95 13.86 -1.19
CA MET A 136 4.26 13.46 -1.71
C MET A 136 5.36 14.27 -1.04
N HIS A 137 6.45 13.60 -0.70
CA HIS A 137 7.62 14.25 -0.13
C HIS A 137 8.88 13.83 -0.89
N ALA A 138 9.49 14.78 -1.60
CA ALA A 138 10.71 14.59 -2.37
C ALA A 138 11.96 14.93 -1.56
N HIS A 139 12.97 14.08 -1.65
CA HIS A 139 14.35 14.36 -1.26
C HIS A 139 15.27 14.04 -2.46
N PRO A 140 16.45 14.66 -2.60
CA PRO A 140 17.33 14.43 -3.76
C PRO A 140 17.71 12.96 -4.00
N THR A 141 17.73 12.15 -2.94
CA THR A 141 18.19 10.74 -2.99
C THR A 141 17.14 9.72 -2.56
N ARG A 142 15.96 10.16 -2.14
CA ARG A 142 14.88 9.31 -1.61
C ARG A 142 13.55 10.04 -1.67
N GLY A 143 12.45 9.35 -1.44
CA GLY A 143 11.16 10.01 -1.35
C GLY A 143 10.13 9.16 -0.64
N ASN A 144 8.98 9.77 -0.39
CA ASN A 144 7.80 9.00 -0.10
C ASN A 144 6.58 9.55 -0.80
N VAL A 145 5.64 8.65 -0.99
CA VAL A 145 4.32 8.91 -1.54
C VAL A 145 3.33 8.32 -0.56
N THR A 146 2.31 9.11 -0.23
CA THR A 146 1.30 8.75 0.74
C THR A 146 -0.07 8.82 0.10
N ALA A 147 -0.89 7.81 0.37
CA ALA A 147 -2.29 7.78 0.01
C ALA A 147 -3.10 7.48 1.26
N ARG A 148 -4.05 8.36 1.59
CA ARG A 148 -4.91 8.24 2.77
C ARG A 148 -6.36 8.42 2.34
N ALA A 149 -7.26 7.61 2.89
CA ALA A 149 -8.69 7.76 2.70
C ALA A 149 -9.42 7.40 4.00
N VAL A 150 -10.45 8.19 4.35
CA VAL A 150 -11.21 8.03 5.60
C VAL A 150 -12.69 8.26 5.37
N ARG A 151 -13.53 7.42 5.96
CA ARG A 151 -14.97 7.64 5.99
C ARG A 151 -15.30 8.69 7.06
N ASP A 152 -16.11 9.68 6.69
CA ASP A 152 -16.67 10.67 7.62
C ASP A 152 -17.58 10.03 8.69
#